data_AF-A0AAW3A033-F1
#
_entry.id   AF-A0AAW3A033-F1
#
_cell.length_a   1.000
_cell.length_b   1.000
_cell.length_c   1.000
_cell.angle_alpha   90.00
_cell.angle_beta   90.00
_cell.angle_gamma   90.00
#
_symmetry.space_group_name_H-M   'P 1'
#
loop_
_entity.id
_entity.type
_entity.pdbx_description
1 polymer ?
#
loop_
_entity_poly.entity_id
_entity_poly.type
_entity_poly.pdbx_seq_one_letter_code
_entity_poly.pdbx_strand_id
1 'polypeptide(L)'
;MKITITTKMVGLSVFDSTTEYDTNDQLYAVVDRIKRHHGSTVSNIRLWKSKVEPTTILRDPLQPLSSIFGGEEQNSEHSVQHCIYYDFSPQESKCAILNEK
;
A
#
# COMPACT_ATOMS: atom_id res chain seq x y z
N MET A 1 2.91 18.33 6.26
CA MET A 1 4.03 17.57 6.87
C MET A 1 4.30 16.39 5.95
N LYS A 2 5.54 15.94 5.82
CA LYS A 2 5.88 14.82 4.93
C LYS A 2 6.11 13.54 5.72
N ILE A 3 5.77 12.41 5.12
CA ILE A 3 5.98 11.09 5.69
C ILE A 3 6.57 10.16 4.64
N THR A 4 7.64 9.46 4.99
CA THR A 4 8.29 8.47 4.12
C THR A 4 7.70 7.10 4.41
N ILE A 5 7.09 6.49 3.39
CA ILE A 5 6.47 5.17 3.50
C ILE A 5 7.18 4.20 2.57
N THR A 6 7.60 3.06 3.12
CA THR A 6 8.06 1.90 2.36
C THR A 6 6.88 0.96 2.11
N THR A 7 6.47 0.80 0.86
CA THR A 7 5.52 -0.24 0.46
C THR A 7 6.26 -1.54 0.20
N LYS A 8 5.86 -2.63 0.86
CA LYS A 8 6.48 -3.95 0.72
C LYS A 8 5.52 -4.98 0.16
N MET A 9 5.93 -5.70 -0.88
CA MET A 9 5.09 -6.79 -1.40
C MET A 9 5.26 -8.03 -0.53
N VAL A 10 4.16 -8.69 -0.18
CA VAL A 10 4.22 -9.93 0.58
C VAL A 10 4.96 -11.01 -0.22
N GLY A 11 6.10 -11.47 0.30
CA GLY A 11 6.89 -12.57 -0.26
C GLY A 11 7.82 -12.21 -1.43
N LEU A 12 7.82 -10.97 -1.95
CA LEU A 12 8.62 -10.57 -3.12
C LEU A 12 9.21 -9.17 -2.98
N SER A 13 10.41 -9.06 -2.39
CA SER A 13 11.05 -7.77 -2.11
C SER A 13 11.49 -6.96 -3.35
N VAL A 14 11.54 -7.59 -4.53
CA VAL A 14 11.88 -6.90 -5.79
C VAL A 14 10.88 -5.79 -6.15
N PHE A 15 9.67 -5.85 -5.59
CA PHE A 15 8.62 -4.84 -5.77
C PHE A 15 8.45 -3.91 -4.57
N ASP A 16 9.41 -3.91 -3.65
CA ASP A 16 9.44 -2.95 -2.55
C ASP A 16 9.81 -1.57 -3.09
N SER A 17 9.17 -0.54 -2.54
CA SER A 17 9.41 0.84 -2.97
C SER A 17 9.25 1.80 -1.81
N THR A 18 10.10 2.82 -1.76
CA THR A 18 10.02 3.89 -0.76
C THR A 18 9.59 5.17 -1.47
N THR A 19 8.60 5.86 -0.93
CA THR A 19 8.10 7.12 -1.50
C THR A 19 7.67 8.06 -0.36
N GLU A 20 7.88 9.36 -0.58
CA GLU A 20 7.44 10.41 0.33
C GLU A 20 6.02 10.88 -0.05
N TYR A 21 5.18 11.07 0.96
CA TYR A 21 3.79 11.52 0.83
C TYR A 21 3.52 12.73 1.71
N ASP A 22 2.49 13.51 1.38
CA ASP A 22 1.93 14.44 2.36
C ASP A 22 1.15 13.67 3.42
N THR A 23 1.29 14.06 4.68
CA THR A 23 0.52 13.44 5.77
C THR A 23 -0.98 13.62 5.61
N ASN A 24 -1.43 14.63 4.86
CA ASN A 24 -2.84 14.84 4.55
C ASN A 24 -3.31 14.06 3.32
N ASP A 25 -2.40 13.43 2.57
CA ASP A 25 -2.78 12.54 1.50
C ASP A 25 -3.58 11.37 2.08
N GLN A 26 -4.54 10.90 1.29
CA GLN A 26 -5.34 9.73 1.66
C GLN A 26 -4.58 8.45 1.35
N LEU A 27 -4.91 7.35 2.04
CA LEU A 27 -4.36 6.02 1.77
C LEU A 27 -4.49 5.62 0.29
N TYR A 28 -5.51 6.12 -0.40
CA TYR A 28 -5.68 5.98 -1.85
C TYR A 28 -4.42 6.37 -2.65
N ALA A 29 -3.68 7.41 -2.25
CA ALA A 29 -2.45 7.82 -2.94
C ALA A 29 -1.39 6.70 -2.93
N VAL A 30 -1.29 5.95 -1.84
CA VAL A 30 -0.41 4.77 -1.74
C VAL A 30 -0.90 3.65 -2.65
N VAL A 31 -2.20 3.37 -2.67
CA VAL A 31 -2.81 2.35 -3.55
C VAL A 31 -2.55 2.68 -5.02
N ASP A 32 -2.79 3.93 -5.41
CA ASP A 32 -2.59 4.43 -6.77
C ASP A 32 -1.12 4.36 -7.19
N ARG A 33 -0.19 4.67 -6.28
CA ARG A 33 1.26 4.48 -6.51
C ARG A 33 1.61 3.01 -6.73
N ILE A 34 1.10 2.09 -5.92
CA ILE A 34 1.30 0.64 -6.10
C ILE A 34 0.76 0.21 -7.47
N LYS A 35 -0.45 0.62 -7.85
CA LYS A 35 -1.02 0.29 -9.16
C LYS A 35 -0.11 0.76 -10.30
N ARG A 36 0.37 2.00 -10.27
CA ARG A 36 1.28 2.53 -11.30
C ARG A 36 2.61 1.77 -11.35
N HIS A 37 3.14 1.36 -10.20
CA HIS A 37 4.37 0.56 -10.14
C HIS A 37 4.21 -0.80 -10.87
N HIS A 38 3.00 -1.36 -10.82
CA HIS A 38 2.61 -2.58 -11.54
C HIS A 38 1.95 -2.32 -12.90
N GLY A 39 2.17 -1.17 -13.54
CA GLY A 39 1.62 -0.88 -14.88
C GLY A 39 0.09 -0.85 -14.95
N SER A 40 -0.59 -0.64 -13.82
CA SER A 40 -2.05 -0.61 -13.67
C SER A 40 -2.77 -1.92 -13.98
N THR A 41 -2.08 -3.07 -13.97
CA THR A 41 -2.65 -4.40 -14.25
C THR A 41 -3.09 -5.18 -13.01
N VAL A 42 -3.03 -4.56 -11.83
CA VAL A 42 -3.33 -5.20 -10.54
C VAL A 42 -4.62 -4.67 -9.94
N SER A 43 -5.36 -5.56 -9.27
CA SER A 43 -6.65 -5.24 -8.68
C SER A 43 -6.77 -5.83 -7.27
N ASN A 44 -7.81 -5.43 -6.52
CA ASN A 44 -8.07 -5.95 -5.17
C ASN A 44 -6.85 -5.86 -4.24
N ILE A 45 -6.17 -4.70 -4.25
CA ILE A 45 -4.99 -4.47 -3.41
C ILE A 45 -5.41 -4.51 -1.94
N ARG A 46 -4.81 -5.42 -1.18
CA ARG A 46 -4.91 -5.54 0.27
C ARG A 46 -3.71 -4.88 0.91
N LEU A 47 -3.93 -4.15 2.00
CA LEU A 47 -2.91 -3.38 2.68
C LEU A 47 -2.88 -3.72 4.17
N TRP A 48 -1.67 -3.75 4.73
CA TRP A 48 -1.44 -3.92 6.16
C TRP A 48 -0.40 -2.93 6.67
N LYS A 49 -0.67 -2.32 7.83
CA LYS A 49 0.27 -1.44 8.51
C LYS A 49 1.34 -2.24 9.24
N SER A 50 2.62 -2.00 8.95
CA SER A 50 3.81 -2.52 9.64
C SER A 50 4.03 -4.04 9.67
N LYS A 51 2.98 -4.86 9.72
CA LYS A 51 3.03 -6.33 9.76
C LYS A 51 1.79 -6.92 9.12
N VAL A 52 1.89 -8.09 8.49
CA VAL A 52 0.77 -8.78 7.83
C VAL A 52 -0.05 -9.57 8.85
N GLU A 53 -1.02 -8.92 9.49
CA GLU A 53 -1.90 -9.52 10.50
C GLU A 53 -3.36 -9.02 10.36
N PRO A 54 -4.37 -9.77 10.81
CA PRO A 54 -5.77 -9.34 10.67
C PRO A 54 -6.10 -7.98 11.31
N THR A 55 -5.40 -7.62 12.39
CA THR A 55 -5.61 -6.39 13.17
C THR A 55 -4.98 -5.15 12.52
N THR A 56 -4.08 -5.32 11.55
CA THR A 56 -3.34 -4.23 10.91
C THR A 56 -3.85 -3.89 9.51
N ILE A 57 -4.95 -4.50 9.06
CA ILE A 57 -5.52 -4.28 7.74
C ILE A 57 -5.98 -2.83 7.59
N LEU A 58 -5.51 -2.17 6.54
CA LEU A 58 -5.94 -0.82 6.16
C LEU A 58 -7.08 -0.92 5.13
N ARG A 59 -8.30 -0.56 5.53
CA ARG A 59 -9.52 -0.78 4.73
C ARG A 59 -10.11 0.46 4.10
N ASP A 60 -9.91 1.62 4.73
CA ASP A 60 -10.52 2.87 4.29
C ASP A 60 -9.54 3.65 3.38
N PRO A 61 -9.77 3.72 2.07
CA PRO A 61 -8.90 4.43 1.15
C PRO A 61 -8.92 5.95 1.37
N LEU A 62 -9.97 6.49 1.99
CA LEU A 62 -10.13 7.92 2.24
C LEU A 62 -9.45 8.36 3.54
N GLN A 63 -9.01 7.40 4.37
CA GLN A 63 -8.31 7.69 5.61
C GLN A 63 -7.00 8.45 5.32
N PRO A 64 -6.78 9.62 5.95
CA PRO A 64 -5.52 10.36 5.83
C PRO A 64 -4.35 9.57 6.40
N LEU A 65 -3.16 9.69 5.79
CA LEU A 65 -1.94 9.03 6.27
C LEU A 65 -1.56 9.48 7.69
N SER A 66 -1.86 10.72 8.06
CA SER A 66 -1.71 11.23 9.43
C SER A 66 -2.54 10.45 10.45
N SER A 67 -3.73 9.97 10.10
CA SER A 67 -4.53 9.14 11.00
C SER A 67 -3.96 7.74 11.17
N ILE A 68 -3.20 7.25 10.17
CA ILE A 68 -2.61 5.92 10.18
C ILE A 68 -1.29 5.94 10.97
N PHE A 69 -0.47 6.98 10.80
CA PHE A 69 0.90 7.06 11.32
C PHE A 69 1.16 8.19 12.32
N GLY A 70 0.22 9.12 12.52
CA GLY A 70 0.45 10.34 13.32
C GLY A 70 0.60 10.14 14.82
N GLY A 71 0.39 8.92 15.34
CA GLY A 71 0.68 8.57 16.74
C GLY A 71 2.07 7.97 16.96
N GLU A 72 2.89 7.80 15.93
CA GLU A 72 4.18 7.08 16.00
C GLU A 72 5.39 7.98 16.26
N GLU A 73 5.18 9.26 16.58
CA GLU A 73 6.24 10.14 17.01
C GLU A 73 6.48 10.02 18.53
N GLN A 74 7.68 9.57 18.90
CA GLN A 74 8.42 9.83 20.16
C GLN A 74 8.92 8.62 20.98
N ASN A 75 9.17 7.45 20.39
CA ASN A 75 10.03 6.49 21.08
C ASN A 75 11.00 5.82 20.12
N SER A 76 12.27 5.90 20.50
CA SER A 76 13.45 5.19 19.99
C SER A 76 14.25 5.85 18.87
N GLU A 77 15.56 5.87 19.10
CA GLU A 77 16.69 6.48 18.38
C GLU A 77 16.95 5.87 16.99
N HIS A 78 15.95 5.22 16.40
CA HIS A 78 15.99 4.65 15.07
C HIS A 78 14.97 5.39 14.19
N SER A 79 15.43 5.91 13.05
CA SER A 79 14.58 6.51 12.02
C SER A 79 13.30 5.68 11.82
N VAL A 80 12.14 6.24 12.20
CA VAL A 80 10.85 5.54 12.12
C VAL A 80 10.53 5.31 10.65
N GLN A 81 10.86 4.12 10.15
CA GLN A 81 10.55 3.72 8.79
C GLN A 81 9.12 3.21 8.75
N HIS A 82 8.18 4.06 8.32
CA HIS A 82 6.79 3.65 8.16
C HIS A 82 6.67 2.64 7.01
N CYS A 83 5.99 1.52 7.28
CA CYS A 83 5.91 0.42 6.33
C CYS A 83 4.45 0.04 6.08
N ILE A 84 4.10 -0.16 4.82
CA ILE A 84 2.81 -0.74 4.41
C ILE A 84 3.09 -1.99 3.60
N TYR A 85 2.65 -3.14 4.11
CA TYR A 85 2.66 -4.37 3.33
C TYR A 85 1.47 -4.36 2.38
N TYR A 86 1.67 -4.92 1.19
CA TYR A 86 0.61 -5.07 0.21
C TYR A 86 0.65 -6.42 -0.50
N ASP A 87 -0.53 -6.84 -0.93
CA ASP A 87 -0.75 -7.98 -1.80
C ASP A 87 -1.90 -7.63 -2.76
N PHE A 88 -2.01 -8.31 -3.89
CA PHE A 88 -3.05 -8.04 -4.88
C PHE A 88 -3.54 -9.34 -5.51
N SER A 89 -4.72 -9.29 -6.10
CA SER A 89 -5.18 -10.37 -6.98
C SER A 89 -4.84 -10.02 -8.42
N PRO A 90 -4.44 -11.00 -9.25
CA PRO A 90 -4.38 -10.80 -10.69
C PRO A 90 -5.72 -10.24 -11.18
N GLN A 91 -5.67 -9.27 -12.07
CA GLN A 91 -6.90 -8.77 -12.69
C GLN A 91 -7.57 -9.92 -13.45
N GLU A 92 -8.83 -10.21 -13.12
CA GLU A 92 -9.61 -11.19 -13.87
C GLU A 92 -9.68 -10.76 -15.33
N SER A 93 -8.88 -11.41 -16.17
CA SER A 93 -8.89 -11.18 -17.59
C SER A 93 -10.05 -11.97 -18.17
N LYS A 94 -11.25 -11.38 -18.20
CA LYS A 94 -12.31 -11.86 -19.09
C LYS A 94 -11.86 -11.55 -20.52
N CYS A 95 -11.04 -12.43 -21.08
CA CYS A 95 -10.62 -12.34 -22.47
C CYS A 95 -11.86 -12.54 -23.33
N ALA A 96 -12.44 -11.45 -23.82
CA ALA A 96 -13.63 -11.49 -24.66
C ALA A 96 -13.42 -12.32 -25.94
N ILE A 97 -12.16 -12.51 -26.36
CA ILE A 97 -11.77 -13.28 -27.54
C ILE A 97 -11.85 -14.80 -27.29
N LEU A 98 -11.68 -15.26 -26.05
CA LEU A 98 -11.72 -16.69 -25.71
C LEU A 98 -13.10 -17.18 -25.26
N ASN A 99 -14.07 -16.28 -25.15
CA ASN A 99 -15.48 -16.62 -24.93
C ASN A 99 -16.21 -16.72 -26.28
N GLU A 100 -15.73 -17.58 -27.17
CA GLU A 100 -16.59 -18.09 -28.25
C GLU A 100 -17.50 -19.19 -27.68
N LYS A 101 -18.76 -19.14 -28.09
CA LYS A 101 -19.90 -19.92 -27.58
C LYS A 101 -19.67 -21.42 -27.49
#